data_AF-C4GGQ1-F1
#
_entry.id   AF-C4GGQ1-F1
#
_cell.length_a   1.000
_cell.length_b   1.000
_cell.length_c   1.000
_cell.angle_alpha   90.00
_cell.angle_beta   90.00
_cell.angle_gamma   90.00
#
_symmetry.space_group_name_H-M   'P 1'
#
loop_
_entity.id
_entity.type
_entity.pdbx_description
1 polymer ?
#
loop_
_entity_poly.entity_id
_entity_poly.type
_entity_poly.pdbx_seq_one_letter_code
_entity_poly.pdbx_strand_id
1 'polypeptide(L)'
;MQKRILLAVTGGIAAYKSCELVRLLKKEGHEVNVALSKAASEFVSAQTFEALSGNPVLTENSGSMAHINATRAADLMLIAPASANTIAKLAHGFADNLITEMASARKCALVIAPAMNVEMWQKPANLRNIQQLHKDGIRVLMPASGEQACGEVGVGRMVEPADIVEVLPDVWTPKPLRGKRVLISAGATYEAIDPVRGITNISSGQMGVAIARACRRAGAKVSLVHGKMTAEIPFGMAHTEYAESAMDMRDAIFKQLDAGQDVFISVAAVADYRVKNRSIEKLKKGAYGMMPVVKFIENPDILQEVASFASAPFCVGFAAESENVLANAREKRLKKGVPMMIANDIADAMGKDTTKITIIDDEKETALPEMSKDKAAQMLVARLAAALQTATLKKAAAPASPVAATATTATAAAHAPAYAHAQTATAPHAAATPAAAHQPAHEPTHESAHDSIITVQDDDEPAPAAAPMHKPEEKKIIPAAVYEDEDDGVIIIE
;
A
#
# COMPACT_ATOMS: atom_id res chain seq x y z
N MET A 1 -2.07 -11.83 -17.06
CA MET A 1 -1.76 -13.16 -17.62
C MET A 1 -2.43 -14.19 -16.75
N GLN A 2 -3.17 -15.11 -17.34
CA GLN A 2 -3.75 -16.26 -16.64
C GLN A 2 -2.64 -17.10 -15.98
N LYS A 3 -2.94 -17.66 -14.81
CA LYS A 3 -2.07 -18.54 -14.03
C LYS A 3 -2.90 -19.73 -13.56
N ARG A 4 -2.25 -20.88 -13.44
CA ARG A 4 -2.80 -22.10 -12.83
C ARG A 4 -2.38 -22.16 -11.37
N ILE A 5 -3.34 -21.98 -10.46
CA ILE A 5 -3.12 -21.88 -9.02
C ILE A 5 -3.63 -23.15 -8.36
N LEU A 6 -2.73 -23.89 -7.73
CA LEU A 6 -3.07 -25.01 -6.85
C LEU A 6 -3.30 -24.46 -5.43
N LEU A 7 -4.57 -24.28 -5.06
CA LEU A 7 -4.98 -23.81 -3.75
C LEU A 7 -5.17 -24.99 -2.80
N ALA A 8 -4.28 -25.14 -1.83
CA ALA A 8 -4.37 -26.14 -0.78
C ALA A 8 -4.97 -25.53 0.51
N VAL A 9 -6.05 -26.12 1.00
CA VAL A 9 -6.82 -25.65 2.16
C VAL A 9 -6.57 -26.57 3.34
N THR A 10 -6.08 -26.02 4.45
CA THR A 10 -5.79 -26.78 5.68
C THR A 10 -6.83 -26.54 6.77
N GLY A 11 -6.87 -27.42 7.77
CA GLY A 11 -7.86 -27.36 8.86
C GLY A 11 -7.71 -26.11 9.75
N GLY A 12 -8.82 -25.39 9.92
CA GLY A 12 -8.93 -24.23 10.80
C GLY A 12 -10.15 -23.38 10.42
N ILE A 13 -10.63 -22.56 11.36
CA ILE A 13 -11.84 -21.74 11.17
C ILE A 13 -11.74 -20.83 9.93
N ALA A 14 -10.54 -20.39 9.54
CA ALA A 14 -10.34 -19.56 8.35
C ALA A 14 -10.56 -20.29 7.00
N ALA A 15 -10.85 -21.60 7.00
CA ALA A 15 -11.08 -22.36 5.78
C ALA A 15 -12.17 -21.76 4.88
N TYR A 16 -13.25 -21.20 5.46
CA TYR A 16 -14.33 -20.55 4.71
C TYR A 16 -13.85 -19.32 3.91
N LYS A 17 -12.82 -18.61 4.36
CA LYS A 17 -12.25 -17.48 3.62
C LYS A 17 -11.65 -17.91 2.28
N SER A 18 -11.21 -19.16 2.19
CA SER A 18 -10.69 -19.75 0.96
C SER A 18 -11.76 -19.87 -0.12
N CYS A 19 -13.05 -19.95 0.24
CA CYS A 19 -14.16 -19.92 -0.71
C CYS A 19 -14.20 -18.60 -1.48
N GLU A 20 -14.09 -17.48 -0.76
CA GLU A 20 -14.03 -16.15 -1.38
C GLU A 20 -12.72 -15.98 -2.17
N LEU A 21 -11.61 -16.50 -1.65
CA LEU A 21 -10.34 -16.50 -2.37
C LEU A 21 -10.45 -17.18 -3.74
N VAL A 22 -11.11 -18.34 -3.84
CA VAL A 22 -11.36 -19.00 -5.14
C VAL A 22 -12.15 -18.09 -6.09
N ARG A 23 -13.20 -17.42 -5.59
CA ARG A 23 -14.02 -16.50 -6.40
C ARG A 23 -13.19 -15.33 -6.93
N LEU A 24 -12.38 -14.71 -6.07
CA LEU A 24 -11.54 -13.56 -6.44
C LEU A 24 -10.46 -13.97 -7.44
N LEU A 25 -9.79 -15.11 -7.24
CA LEU A 25 -8.78 -15.61 -8.18
C LEU A 25 -9.38 -15.91 -9.56
N LYS A 26 -10.59 -16.50 -9.60
CA LYS A 26 -11.30 -16.71 -10.87
C LYS A 26 -11.74 -15.41 -11.53
N LYS A 27 -12.17 -14.41 -10.75
CA LYS A 27 -12.52 -13.07 -11.25
C LYS A 27 -11.32 -12.39 -11.92
N GLU A 28 -10.11 -12.60 -11.40
CA GLU A 28 -8.85 -12.17 -12.02
C GLU A 28 -8.42 -13.01 -13.24
N GLY A 29 -9.25 -13.98 -13.64
CA GLY A 29 -9.01 -14.83 -14.81
C GLY A 29 -7.99 -15.95 -14.58
N HIS A 30 -7.72 -16.32 -13.32
CA HIS A 30 -6.87 -17.47 -13.00
C HIS A 30 -7.65 -18.79 -13.00
N GLU A 31 -6.96 -19.87 -13.39
CA GLU A 31 -7.46 -21.22 -13.21
C GLU A 31 -7.10 -21.70 -11.80
N VAL A 32 -8.06 -22.25 -11.07
CA VAL A 32 -7.87 -22.64 -9.67
C VAL A 32 -8.23 -24.11 -9.49
N ASN A 33 -7.26 -24.92 -9.09
CA ASN A 33 -7.49 -26.30 -8.64
C ASN A 33 -7.35 -26.32 -7.13
N VAL A 34 -8.33 -26.91 -6.44
CA VAL A 34 -8.35 -26.91 -4.98
C VAL A 34 -7.99 -28.28 -4.46
N ALA A 35 -7.15 -28.32 -3.42
CA ALA A 35 -6.88 -29.51 -2.64
C ALA A 35 -7.28 -29.29 -1.18
N LEU A 36 -7.99 -30.25 -0.60
CA LEU A 36 -8.45 -30.19 0.78
C LEU A 36 -7.71 -31.23 1.62
N SER A 37 -7.15 -30.79 2.75
CA SER A 37 -6.79 -31.74 3.80
C SER A 37 -8.03 -32.33 4.45
N LYS A 38 -7.90 -33.53 5.03
CA LYS A 38 -8.96 -34.16 5.82
C LYS A 38 -9.56 -33.21 6.88
N ALA A 39 -8.72 -32.48 7.61
CA ALA A 39 -9.17 -31.53 8.64
C ALA A 39 -9.88 -30.31 8.05
N ALA A 40 -9.57 -29.86 6.83
CA ALA A 40 -10.30 -28.76 6.18
C ALA A 40 -11.71 -29.19 5.75
N SER A 41 -11.87 -30.46 5.35
CA SER A 41 -13.17 -31.02 4.96
C SER A 41 -14.21 -31.02 6.07
N GLU A 42 -13.79 -30.90 7.34
CA GLU A 42 -14.67 -30.76 8.50
C GLU A 42 -15.25 -29.32 8.64
N PHE A 43 -14.62 -28.32 8.01
CA PHE A 43 -15.09 -26.93 8.02
C PHE A 43 -15.86 -26.55 6.74
N VAL A 44 -15.36 -26.98 5.59
CA VAL A 44 -15.94 -26.68 4.28
C VAL A 44 -15.85 -27.91 3.40
N SER A 45 -16.97 -28.31 2.79
CA SER A 45 -17.02 -29.51 1.96
C SER A 45 -16.29 -29.33 0.62
N ALA A 46 -15.82 -30.44 0.05
CA ALA A 46 -15.26 -30.45 -1.31
C ALA A 46 -16.25 -29.90 -2.35
N GLN A 47 -17.54 -30.25 -2.23
CA GLN A 47 -18.58 -29.81 -3.16
C GLN A 47 -18.67 -28.28 -3.30
N THR A 48 -18.48 -27.53 -2.20
CA THR A 48 -18.43 -26.06 -2.26
C THR A 48 -17.28 -25.58 -3.14
N PHE A 49 -16.09 -26.15 -2.97
CA PHE A 49 -14.92 -25.78 -3.78
C PHE A 49 -15.05 -26.24 -5.23
N GLU A 50 -15.68 -27.37 -5.52
CA GLU A 50 -15.96 -27.80 -6.89
C GLU A 50 -16.89 -26.82 -7.59
N ALA A 51 -17.97 -26.40 -6.93
CA ALA A 51 -18.91 -25.42 -7.48
C ALA A 51 -18.24 -24.06 -7.75
N LEU A 52 -17.38 -23.59 -6.83
CA LEU A 52 -16.71 -22.30 -6.97
C LEU A 52 -15.58 -22.35 -8.01
N SER A 53 -14.73 -23.38 -7.95
CA SER A 53 -13.58 -23.51 -8.83
C SER A 53 -13.96 -23.95 -10.25
N GLY A 54 -15.03 -24.74 -10.39
CA GLY A 54 -15.40 -25.42 -11.64
C GLY A 54 -14.53 -26.65 -11.93
N ASN A 55 -13.71 -27.09 -10.98
CA ASN A 55 -12.77 -28.19 -11.13
C ASN A 55 -12.98 -29.24 -10.02
N PRO A 56 -12.69 -30.53 -10.26
CA PRO A 56 -12.67 -31.54 -9.20
C PRO A 56 -11.71 -31.16 -8.07
N VAL A 57 -12.13 -31.43 -6.83
CA VAL A 57 -11.30 -31.17 -5.65
C VAL A 57 -10.41 -32.37 -5.35
N LEU A 58 -9.13 -32.09 -5.11
CA LEU A 58 -8.17 -33.09 -4.72
C LEU A 58 -8.29 -33.38 -3.21
N THR A 59 -8.36 -34.66 -2.87
CA THR A 59 -8.38 -35.18 -1.50
C THR A 59 -7.44 -36.38 -1.42
N GLU A 60 -7.20 -36.91 -0.22
CA GLU A 60 -6.37 -38.11 -0.03
C GLU A 60 -6.81 -39.31 -0.91
N ASN A 61 -8.07 -39.35 -1.34
CA ASN A 61 -8.63 -40.43 -2.16
C ASN A 61 -8.50 -40.21 -3.68
N SER A 62 -7.87 -39.11 -4.13
CA SER A 62 -7.83 -38.72 -5.56
C SER A 62 -6.87 -39.56 -6.43
N GLY A 63 -6.33 -40.67 -5.92
CA GLY A 63 -5.50 -41.63 -6.66
C GLY A 63 -3.98 -41.42 -6.48
N SER A 64 -3.19 -42.47 -6.79
CA SER A 64 -1.78 -42.61 -6.40
C SER A 64 -0.81 -41.56 -6.98
N MET A 65 -1.20 -40.84 -8.04
CA MET A 65 -0.35 -39.84 -8.72
C MET A 65 -0.93 -38.42 -8.69
N ALA A 66 -2.01 -38.19 -7.93
CA ALA A 66 -2.67 -36.88 -7.87
C ALA A 66 -1.72 -35.76 -7.42
N HIS A 67 -0.89 -36.00 -6.40
CA HIS A 67 0.04 -35.00 -5.87
C HIS A 67 1.14 -34.58 -6.87
N ILE A 68 1.55 -35.49 -7.75
CA ILE A 68 2.56 -35.21 -8.80
C ILE A 68 1.94 -34.46 -9.97
N ASN A 69 0.79 -34.91 -10.45
CA ASN A 69 0.17 -34.34 -11.64
C ASN A 69 -0.33 -32.92 -11.39
N ALA A 70 -0.96 -32.70 -10.23
CA ALA A 70 -1.47 -31.38 -9.85
C ALA A 70 -0.37 -30.33 -9.76
N THR A 71 0.78 -30.69 -9.18
CA THR A 71 1.88 -29.75 -8.97
C THR A 71 2.66 -29.45 -10.24
N ARG A 72 2.74 -30.38 -11.21
CA ARG A 72 3.35 -30.15 -12.53
C ARG A 72 2.55 -29.19 -13.39
N ALA A 73 1.23 -29.18 -13.23
CA ALA A 73 0.34 -28.27 -13.95
C ALA A 73 0.23 -26.88 -13.29
N ALA A 74 0.67 -26.71 -12.05
CA ALA A 74 0.53 -25.45 -11.33
C ALA A 74 1.69 -24.48 -11.63
N ASP A 75 1.36 -23.21 -11.86
CA ASP A 75 2.34 -22.11 -11.93
C ASP A 75 2.66 -21.57 -10.52
N LEU A 76 1.74 -21.78 -9.57
CA LEU A 76 1.86 -21.41 -8.16
C LEU A 76 1.13 -22.44 -7.29
N MET A 77 1.73 -22.84 -6.17
CA MET A 77 1.01 -23.48 -5.07
C MET A 77 0.76 -22.46 -3.96
N LEU A 78 -0.48 -22.36 -3.49
CA LEU A 78 -0.91 -21.48 -2.41
C LEU A 78 -1.54 -22.31 -1.31
N ILE A 79 -1.04 -22.21 -0.07
CA ILE A 79 -1.68 -22.84 1.09
C ILE A 79 -2.41 -21.76 1.90
N ALA A 80 -3.73 -21.79 1.90
CA ALA A 80 -4.56 -20.76 2.50
C ALA A 80 -5.89 -21.37 2.99
N PRO A 81 -6.19 -21.34 4.31
CA PRO A 81 -5.24 -21.05 5.38
C PRO A 81 -4.15 -22.13 5.47
N ALA A 82 -2.98 -21.75 5.99
CA ALA A 82 -1.94 -22.66 6.45
C ALA A 82 -1.99 -22.77 7.98
N SER A 83 -2.43 -23.92 8.48
CA SER A 83 -2.49 -24.22 9.91
C SER A 83 -1.10 -24.36 10.52
N ALA A 84 -0.97 -24.15 11.83
CA ALA A 84 0.29 -24.35 12.55
C ALA A 84 0.88 -25.76 12.34
N ASN A 85 0.01 -26.79 12.30
CA ASN A 85 0.41 -28.16 12.04
C ASN A 85 1.03 -28.33 10.64
N THR A 86 0.37 -27.81 9.60
CA THR A 86 0.93 -27.86 8.24
C THR A 86 2.23 -27.06 8.14
N ILE A 87 2.31 -25.89 8.77
CA ILE A 87 3.54 -25.07 8.80
C ILE A 87 4.70 -25.83 9.45
N ALA A 88 4.46 -26.51 10.58
CA ALA A 88 5.47 -27.33 11.22
C ALA A 88 5.92 -28.48 10.32
N LYS A 89 4.98 -29.19 9.68
CA LYS A 89 5.29 -30.27 8.76
C LYS A 89 6.15 -29.82 7.58
N LEU A 90 5.81 -28.68 6.97
CA LEU A 90 6.58 -28.09 5.87
C LEU A 90 8.00 -27.71 6.32
N ALA A 91 8.15 -27.06 7.47
CA ALA A 91 9.44 -26.60 7.97
C ALA A 91 10.38 -27.76 8.32
N HIS A 92 9.83 -28.94 8.61
CA HIS A 92 10.58 -30.15 8.94
C HIS A 92 10.64 -31.18 7.81
N GLY A 93 10.08 -30.89 6.63
CA GLY A 93 10.14 -31.77 5.46
C GLY A 93 9.27 -33.02 5.55
N PHE A 94 8.22 -33.03 6.37
CA PHE A 94 7.25 -34.12 6.38
C PHE A 94 6.41 -34.12 5.09
N ALA A 95 6.14 -35.31 4.56
CA ALA A 95 5.29 -35.56 3.40
C ALA A 95 4.38 -36.77 3.68
N ASP A 96 3.41 -36.58 4.58
CA ASP A 96 2.61 -37.66 5.17
C ASP A 96 1.09 -37.51 4.90
N ASN A 97 0.73 -36.54 4.06
CA ASN A 97 -0.62 -36.26 3.59
C ASN A 97 -0.55 -35.52 2.26
N LEU A 98 -1.65 -35.54 1.50
CA LEU A 98 -1.74 -34.96 0.16
C LEU A 98 -1.12 -33.56 0.06
N ILE A 99 -1.46 -32.64 0.98
CA ILE A 99 -0.97 -31.24 0.93
C ILE A 99 0.54 -31.19 1.11
N THR A 100 1.08 -31.91 2.09
CA THR A 100 2.52 -31.94 2.35
C THR A 100 3.30 -32.68 1.27
N GLU A 101 2.74 -33.74 0.68
CA GLU A 101 3.29 -34.44 -0.47
C GLU A 101 3.35 -33.53 -1.70
N MET A 102 2.26 -32.81 -2.00
CA MET A 102 2.23 -31.82 -3.09
C MET A 102 3.25 -30.71 -2.84
N ALA A 103 3.31 -30.18 -1.62
CA ALA A 103 4.27 -29.16 -1.29
C ALA A 103 5.70 -29.68 -1.49
N SER A 104 6.03 -30.89 -1.06
CA SER A 104 7.35 -31.49 -1.26
C SER A 104 7.68 -31.75 -2.73
N ALA A 105 6.72 -32.23 -3.52
CA ALA A 105 6.91 -32.61 -4.93
C ALA A 105 6.89 -31.43 -5.92
N ARG A 106 6.47 -30.23 -5.48
CA ARG A 106 6.26 -29.09 -6.37
C ARG A 106 7.56 -28.62 -7.04
N LYS A 107 7.42 -28.06 -8.24
CA LYS A 107 8.48 -27.27 -8.91
C LYS A 107 8.17 -25.77 -8.94
N CYS A 108 6.90 -25.40 -8.71
CA CYS A 108 6.46 -24.02 -8.70
C CYS A 108 6.74 -23.34 -7.35
N ALA A 109 6.60 -22.01 -7.32
CA ALA A 109 6.69 -21.24 -6.10
C ALA A 109 5.61 -21.69 -5.10
N LEU A 110 5.94 -21.60 -3.80
CA LEU A 110 4.98 -21.82 -2.71
C LEU A 110 4.77 -20.54 -1.94
N VAL A 111 3.50 -20.18 -1.79
CA VAL A 111 3.03 -19.12 -0.91
C VAL A 111 2.17 -19.75 0.17
N ILE A 112 2.31 -19.28 1.40
CA ILE A 112 1.44 -19.69 2.50
C ILE A 112 0.79 -18.47 3.16
N ALA A 113 -0.46 -18.60 3.58
CA ALA A 113 -1.19 -17.63 4.38
C ALA A 113 -1.53 -18.27 5.75
N PRO A 114 -0.66 -18.10 6.77
CA PRO A 114 -0.87 -18.67 8.09
C PRO A 114 -2.18 -18.23 8.72
N ALA A 115 -2.81 -19.16 9.44
CA ALA A 115 -3.96 -18.86 10.28
C ALA A 115 -3.92 -19.72 11.54
N MET A 116 -3.82 -19.10 12.70
CA MET A 116 -3.82 -19.76 14.00
C MET A 116 -4.19 -18.77 15.11
N ASN A 117 -4.55 -19.29 16.28
CA ASN A 117 -4.79 -18.46 17.45
C ASN A 117 -3.52 -17.65 17.85
N VAL A 118 -3.68 -16.48 18.48
CA VAL A 118 -2.56 -15.60 18.86
C VAL A 118 -1.55 -16.28 19.79
N GLU A 119 -1.99 -17.07 20.76
CA GLU A 119 -1.11 -17.83 21.65
C GLU A 119 -0.28 -18.86 20.89
N MET A 120 -0.88 -19.50 19.87
CA MET A 120 -0.17 -20.40 18.98
C MET A 120 0.88 -19.63 18.18
N TRP A 121 0.51 -18.50 17.58
CA TRP A 121 1.40 -17.69 16.75
C TRP A 121 2.66 -17.26 17.50
N GLN A 122 2.50 -16.84 18.76
CA GLN A 122 3.60 -16.35 19.60
C GLN A 122 4.52 -17.47 20.12
N LYS A 123 4.16 -18.76 19.96
CA LYS A 123 5.03 -19.84 20.47
C LYS A 123 6.36 -19.87 19.72
N PRO A 124 7.50 -20.03 20.43
CA PRO A 124 8.82 -20.07 19.82
C PRO A 124 8.96 -21.12 18.70
N ALA A 125 8.27 -22.27 18.81
CA ALA A 125 8.28 -23.29 17.76
C ALA A 125 7.68 -22.78 16.44
N ASN A 126 6.53 -22.11 16.49
CA ASN A 126 5.88 -21.57 15.29
C ASN A 126 6.69 -20.42 14.68
N LEU A 127 7.23 -19.53 15.50
CA LEU A 127 8.11 -18.45 15.02
C LEU A 127 9.37 -19.01 14.33
N ARG A 128 10.00 -20.05 14.90
CA ARG A 128 11.15 -20.73 14.26
C ARG A 128 10.74 -21.37 12.93
N ASN A 129 9.59 -22.04 12.87
CA ASN A 129 9.11 -22.67 11.64
C ASN A 129 8.85 -21.63 10.54
N ILE A 130 8.19 -20.52 10.85
CA ILE A 130 7.97 -19.42 9.90
C ILE A 130 9.29 -18.85 9.37
N GLN A 131 10.27 -18.63 10.25
CA GLN A 131 11.60 -18.18 9.86
C GLN A 131 12.32 -19.18 8.97
N GLN A 132 12.21 -20.48 9.27
CA GLN A 132 12.80 -21.55 8.45
C GLN A 132 12.18 -21.56 7.05
N LEU A 133 10.85 -21.53 6.94
CA LEU A 133 10.17 -21.46 5.65
C LEU A 133 10.62 -20.25 4.82
N HIS A 134 10.83 -19.09 5.45
CA HIS A 134 11.37 -17.92 4.76
C HIS A 134 12.78 -18.17 4.20
N LYS A 135 13.66 -18.81 4.98
CA LYS A 135 15.02 -19.19 4.55
C LYS A 135 14.98 -20.21 3.40
N ASP A 136 13.99 -21.09 3.39
CA ASP A 136 13.77 -22.08 2.34
C ASP A 136 13.16 -21.47 1.05
N GLY A 137 13.00 -20.14 1.01
CA GLY A 137 12.46 -19.43 -0.15
C GLY A 137 10.94 -19.50 -0.29
N ILE A 138 10.23 -19.97 0.75
CA ILE A 138 8.76 -19.98 0.78
C ILE A 138 8.27 -18.59 1.15
N ARG A 139 7.32 -18.06 0.37
CA ARG A 139 6.72 -16.75 0.65
C ARG A 139 5.64 -16.90 1.71
N VAL A 140 5.88 -16.33 2.88
CA VAL A 140 4.91 -16.29 3.98
C VAL A 140 4.16 -14.96 3.94
N LEU A 141 2.85 -15.00 3.76
CA LEU A 141 1.98 -13.84 3.92
C LEU A 141 1.66 -13.69 5.41
N MET A 142 2.36 -12.79 6.10
CA MET A 142 2.23 -12.63 7.55
C MET A 142 0.77 -12.38 7.95
N PRO A 143 0.27 -13.03 9.01
CA PRO A 143 -1.14 -12.94 9.42
C PRO A 143 -1.52 -11.52 9.85
N ALA A 144 -2.81 -11.21 9.69
CA ALA A 144 -3.39 -9.96 10.16
C ALA A 144 -3.57 -9.99 11.69
N SER A 145 -3.65 -8.78 12.28
CA SER A 145 -4.09 -8.58 13.66
C SER A 145 -5.60 -8.29 13.69
N GLY A 146 -6.27 -8.66 14.78
CA GLY A 146 -7.68 -8.33 15.03
C GLY A 146 -8.37 -9.34 15.94
N GLU A 147 -9.68 -9.19 16.10
CA GLU A 147 -10.53 -10.13 16.84
C GLU A 147 -10.53 -11.53 16.20
N GLN A 148 -10.32 -12.54 17.03
CA GLN A 148 -10.28 -13.94 16.65
C GLN A 148 -11.56 -14.64 17.10
N ALA A 149 -11.89 -15.78 16.50
CA ALA A 149 -13.11 -16.53 16.81
C ALA A 149 -13.22 -16.99 18.29
N CYS A 150 -12.10 -17.00 19.02
CA CYS A 150 -12.04 -17.31 20.45
C CYS A 150 -12.26 -16.09 21.36
N GLY A 151 -12.45 -14.89 20.82
CA GLY A 151 -12.61 -13.63 21.57
C GLY A 151 -11.31 -12.87 21.84
N GLU A 152 -10.14 -13.44 21.54
CA GLU A 152 -8.85 -12.77 21.70
C GLU A 152 -8.58 -11.77 20.57
N VAL A 153 -7.83 -10.70 20.86
CA VAL A 153 -7.37 -9.72 19.88
C VAL A 153 -5.87 -9.86 19.69
N GLY A 154 -5.42 -10.14 18.48
CA GLY A 154 -4.00 -10.20 18.18
C GLY A 154 -3.66 -10.79 16.83
N VAL A 155 -2.35 -10.91 16.58
CA VAL A 155 -1.79 -11.45 15.34
C VAL A 155 -2.05 -12.95 15.24
N GLY A 156 -2.57 -13.40 14.10
CA GLY A 156 -2.86 -14.81 13.86
C GLY A 156 -3.99 -15.06 12.87
N ARG A 157 -4.79 -14.03 12.55
CA ARG A 157 -5.85 -14.11 11.55
C ARG A 157 -5.25 -14.30 10.16
N MET A 158 -5.84 -15.18 9.36
CA MET A 158 -5.50 -15.27 7.94
C MET A 158 -5.69 -13.90 7.29
N VAL A 159 -4.71 -13.48 6.49
CA VAL A 159 -4.80 -12.31 5.60
C VAL A 159 -6.10 -12.38 4.80
N GLU A 160 -6.74 -11.24 4.57
CA GLU A 160 -8.02 -11.22 3.86
C GLU A 160 -7.84 -11.71 2.41
N PRO A 161 -8.83 -12.42 1.84
CA PRO A 161 -8.72 -12.95 0.49
C PRO A 161 -8.33 -11.92 -0.57
N ALA A 162 -8.88 -10.70 -0.49
CA ALA A 162 -8.56 -9.60 -1.41
C ALA A 162 -7.07 -9.20 -1.34
N ASP A 163 -6.52 -9.10 -0.14
CA ASP A 163 -5.10 -8.78 0.09
C ASP A 163 -4.18 -9.88 -0.44
N ILE A 164 -4.57 -11.15 -0.31
CA ILE A 164 -3.83 -12.28 -0.90
C ILE A 164 -3.78 -12.10 -2.42
N VAL A 165 -4.93 -11.91 -3.07
CA VAL A 165 -5.00 -11.71 -4.54
C VAL A 165 -4.16 -10.50 -4.98
N GLU A 166 -4.19 -9.41 -4.23
CA GLU A 166 -3.42 -8.18 -4.51
C GLU A 166 -1.91 -8.44 -4.61
N VAL A 167 -1.35 -9.30 -3.75
CA VAL A 167 0.11 -9.55 -3.65
C VAL A 167 0.61 -10.79 -4.38
N LEU A 168 -0.27 -11.71 -4.81
CA LEU A 168 0.14 -12.88 -5.58
C LEU A 168 0.91 -12.52 -6.86
N PRO A 169 0.54 -11.47 -7.63
CA PRO A 169 1.33 -11.04 -8.78
C PRO A 169 2.79 -10.75 -8.49
N ASP A 170 3.14 -10.37 -7.26
CA ASP A 170 4.54 -10.17 -6.91
C ASP A 170 5.33 -11.50 -6.88
N VAL A 171 4.72 -12.68 -6.94
CA VAL A 171 5.47 -13.95 -7.00
C VAL A 171 6.06 -14.20 -8.37
N TRP A 172 5.31 -13.90 -9.44
CA TRP A 172 5.67 -14.25 -10.81
C TRP A 172 6.09 -13.05 -11.67
N THR A 173 6.00 -11.82 -11.15
CA THR A 173 6.49 -10.63 -11.86
C THR A 173 8.01 -10.55 -11.78
N PRO A 174 8.74 -10.25 -12.88
CA PRO A 174 10.17 -9.99 -12.86
C PRO A 174 10.56 -8.94 -11.82
N LYS A 175 11.78 -9.05 -11.27
CA LYS A 175 12.22 -8.25 -10.12
C LYS A 175 13.34 -7.25 -10.44
N PRO A 176 13.17 -6.33 -11.41
CA PRO A 176 14.23 -5.44 -11.83
C PRO A 176 14.57 -4.35 -10.79
N LEU A 177 13.68 -4.11 -9.82
CA LEU A 177 13.90 -3.19 -8.69
C LEU A 177 14.24 -3.92 -7.39
N ARG A 178 14.65 -5.19 -7.44
CA ARG A 178 15.02 -5.95 -6.25
C ARG A 178 16.12 -5.23 -5.46
N GLY A 179 15.89 -5.05 -4.16
CA GLY A 179 16.83 -4.38 -3.26
C GLY A 179 16.77 -2.85 -3.30
N LYS A 180 15.87 -2.26 -4.11
CA LYS A 180 15.65 -0.80 -4.17
C LYS A 180 14.57 -0.37 -3.19
N ARG A 181 14.76 0.81 -2.60
CA ARG A 181 13.78 1.52 -1.77
C ARG A 181 13.16 2.65 -2.58
N VAL A 182 11.84 2.62 -2.71
CA VAL A 182 11.09 3.56 -3.54
C VAL A 182 10.11 4.32 -2.65
N LEU A 183 10.27 5.64 -2.58
CA LEU A 183 9.34 6.55 -1.92
C LEU A 183 8.38 7.14 -2.96
N ILE A 184 7.09 7.15 -2.66
CA ILE A 184 6.04 7.66 -3.55
C ILE A 184 5.18 8.65 -2.78
N SER A 185 4.89 9.80 -3.39
CA SER A 185 3.83 10.70 -2.95
C SER A 185 2.56 10.50 -3.80
N ALA A 186 1.38 10.46 -3.17
CA ALA A 186 0.10 10.32 -3.87
C ALA A 186 -1.05 11.09 -3.18
N GLY A 187 -2.19 11.22 -3.87
CA GLY A 187 -3.36 11.95 -3.35
C GLY A 187 -3.22 13.47 -3.47
N ALA A 188 -4.16 14.21 -2.90
CA ALA A 188 -4.17 15.66 -2.88
C ALA A 188 -3.93 16.21 -1.47
N THR A 189 -3.19 17.30 -1.35
CA THR A 189 -3.06 18.01 -0.08
C THR A 189 -4.27 18.89 0.19
N TYR A 190 -4.52 19.21 1.45
CA TYR A 190 -5.61 20.04 1.93
C TYR A 190 -5.06 21.22 2.74
N GLU A 191 -5.21 22.42 2.21
CA GLU A 191 -4.74 23.66 2.82
C GLU A 191 -5.90 24.34 3.55
N ALA A 192 -5.93 24.20 4.88
CA ALA A 192 -7.03 24.69 5.71
C ALA A 192 -7.13 26.22 5.69
N ILE A 193 -8.34 26.73 5.42
CA ILE A 193 -8.72 28.13 5.59
C ILE A 193 -9.18 28.35 7.04
N ASP A 194 -10.06 27.45 7.51
CA ASP A 194 -10.59 27.38 8.86
C ASP A 194 -10.77 25.89 9.26
N PRO A 195 -11.24 25.54 10.47
CA PRO A 195 -11.41 24.14 10.86
C PRO A 195 -12.41 23.32 10.02
N VAL A 196 -13.18 23.95 9.14
CA VAL A 196 -14.26 23.33 8.35
C VAL A 196 -13.98 23.40 6.85
N ARG A 197 -13.21 24.40 6.39
CA ARG A 197 -13.00 24.71 4.97
C ARG A 197 -11.52 24.77 4.63
N GLY A 198 -11.21 24.48 3.38
CA GLY A 198 -9.85 24.48 2.87
C GLY A 198 -9.82 24.28 1.36
N ILE A 199 -8.61 24.39 0.82
CA ILE A 199 -8.34 24.30 -0.61
C ILE A 199 -7.66 22.97 -0.88
N THR A 200 -8.06 22.30 -1.94
CA THR A 200 -7.47 21.01 -2.33
C THR A 200 -7.55 20.83 -3.82
N ASN A 201 -6.58 20.08 -4.35
CA ASN A 201 -6.59 19.68 -5.75
C ASN A 201 -7.47 18.44 -5.95
N ILE A 202 -8.00 18.27 -7.17
CA ILE A 202 -8.77 17.08 -7.51
C ILE A 202 -7.79 15.95 -7.84
N SER A 203 -7.72 14.94 -6.97
CA SER A 203 -6.93 13.72 -7.22
C SER A 203 -7.60 12.50 -6.63
N SER A 204 -7.77 11.46 -7.44
CA SER A 204 -8.26 10.15 -6.96
C SER A 204 -7.16 9.33 -6.29
N GLY A 205 -5.88 9.67 -6.47
CA GLY A 205 -4.73 8.88 -6.02
C GLY A 205 -4.47 7.58 -6.82
N GLN A 206 -5.35 7.21 -7.77
CA GLN A 206 -5.29 5.93 -8.49
C GLN A 206 -3.95 5.70 -9.21
N MET A 207 -3.36 6.74 -9.82
CA MET A 207 -2.07 6.59 -10.51
C MET A 207 -0.93 6.30 -9.53
N GLY A 208 -0.89 7.01 -8.40
CA GLY A 208 0.09 6.76 -7.33
C GLY A 208 -0.02 5.34 -6.78
N VAL A 209 -1.25 4.86 -6.53
CA VAL A 209 -1.52 3.48 -6.11
C VAL A 209 -1.06 2.46 -7.15
N ALA A 210 -1.37 2.68 -8.44
CA ALA A 210 -0.95 1.79 -9.52
C ALA A 210 0.59 1.70 -9.63
N ILE A 211 1.29 2.83 -9.47
CA ILE A 211 2.76 2.88 -9.46
C ILE A 211 3.32 2.17 -8.24
N ALA A 212 2.76 2.40 -7.05
CA ALA A 212 3.19 1.72 -5.82
C ALA A 212 3.10 0.20 -5.95
N ARG A 213 1.98 -0.30 -6.47
CA ARG A 213 1.77 -1.72 -6.79
C ARG A 213 2.78 -2.21 -7.83
N ALA A 214 3.02 -1.47 -8.91
CA ALA A 214 3.99 -1.84 -9.94
C ALA A 214 5.43 -1.90 -9.40
N CYS A 215 5.85 -0.94 -8.56
CA CYS A 215 7.15 -0.95 -7.88
C CYS A 215 7.30 -2.15 -6.93
N ARG A 216 6.29 -2.44 -6.11
CA ARG A 216 6.25 -3.61 -5.22
C ARG A 216 6.39 -4.91 -6.02
N ARG A 217 5.60 -5.04 -7.10
CA ARG A 217 5.66 -6.17 -8.03
C ARG A 217 7.02 -6.30 -8.70
N ALA A 218 7.70 -5.20 -8.99
CA ALA A 218 9.07 -5.18 -9.51
C ALA A 218 10.16 -5.48 -8.45
N GLY A 219 9.78 -5.74 -7.19
CA GLY A 219 10.69 -6.16 -6.12
C GLY A 219 11.24 -5.04 -5.24
N ALA A 220 10.74 -3.82 -5.38
CA ALA A 220 11.11 -2.71 -4.51
C ALA A 220 10.47 -2.81 -3.13
N LYS A 221 11.15 -2.26 -2.12
CA LYS A 221 10.55 -1.91 -0.82
C LYS A 221 9.91 -0.53 -0.97
N VAL A 222 8.59 -0.44 -0.92
CA VAL A 222 7.84 0.78 -1.27
C VAL A 222 7.31 1.49 -0.02
N SER A 223 7.64 2.78 0.13
CA SER A 223 7.04 3.68 1.12
C SER A 223 6.06 4.62 0.41
N LEU A 224 4.86 4.79 0.96
CA LEU A 224 3.83 5.66 0.41
C LEU A 224 3.48 6.77 1.42
N VAL A 225 3.80 8.02 1.08
CA VAL A 225 3.27 9.20 1.77
C VAL A 225 2.09 9.70 0.97
N HIS A 226 0.96 9.98 1.62
CA HIS A 226 -0.23 10.35 0.88
C HIS A 226 -1.09 11.42 1.52
N GLY A 227 -1.66 12.26 0.66
CA GLY A 227 -2.76 13.15 1.00
C GLY A 227 -4.11 12.45 0.90
N LYS A 228 -5.16 13.28 0.81
CA LYS A 228 -6.53 12.82 0.60
C LYS A 228 -6.65 12.11 -0.74
N MET A 229 -7.25 10.92 -0.73
CA MET A 229 -7.55 10.18 -1.96
C MET A 229 -8.75 9.25 -1.76
N THR A 230 -9.34 8.78 -2.86
CA THR A 230 -10.41 7.78 -2.85
C THR A 230 -9.91 6.37 -3.21
N ALA A 231 -8.75 6.27 -3.85
CA ALA A 231 -8.12 4.98 -4.14
C ALA A 231 -7.68 4.29 -2.84
N GLU A 232 -7.91 2.98 -2.75
CA GLU A 232 -7.46 2.17 -1.63
C GLU A 232 -5.93 2.02 -1.63
N ILE A 233 -5.34 2.08 -0.43
CA ILE A 233 -3.91 1.86 -0.25
C ILE A 233 -3.61 0.39 -0.54
N PRO A 234 -2.65 0.08 -1.43
CA PRO A 234 -2.36 -1.30 -1.80
C PRO A 234 -1.71 -2.05 -0.62
N PHE A 235 -2.13 -3.29 -0.37
CA PHE A 235 -1.55 -4.12 0.67
C PHE A 235 -0.05 -4.38 0.44
N GLY A 236 0.72 -4.60 1.52
CA GLY A 236 2.14 -4.95 1.40
C GLY A 236 3.09 -3.79 1.06
N MET A 237 2.70 -2.54 1.37
CA MET A 237 3.64 -1.43 1.47
C MET A 237 4.56 -1.61 2.67
N ALA A 238 5.80 -1.10 2.56
CA ALA A 238 6.76 -1.15 3.64
C ALA A 238 6.52 -0.07 4.70
N HIS A 239 5.95 1.07 4.28
CA HIS A 239 5.53 2.18 5.13
C HIS A 239 4.40 2.92 4.44
N THR A 240 3.43 3.40 5.23
CA THR A 240 2.30 4.22 4.76
C THR A 240 2.04 5.32 5.77
N GLU A 241 1.95 6.56 5.31
CA GLU A 241 1.76 7.74 6.17
C GLU A 241 0.82 8.73 5.51
N TYR A 242 -0.22 9.14 6.24
CA TYR A 242 -1.14 10.19 5.82
C TYR A 242 -0.54 11.55 6.16
N ALA A 243 -0.56 12.47 5.20
CA ALA A 243 -0.11 13.84 5.34
C ALA A 243 -1.18 14.78 4.78
N GLU A 244 -1.76 15.62 5.65
CA GLU A 244 -2.91 16.43 5.29
C GLU A 244 -2.53 17.59 4.37
N SER A 245 -1.56 18.41 4.75
CA SER A 245 -1.10 19.58 4.00
C SER A 245 0.17 19.32 3.18
N ALA A 246 0.53 20.27 2.30
CA ALA A 246 1.80 20.25 1.57
C ALA A 246 3.01 20.27 2.51
N MET A 247 2.93 21.00 3.62
CA MET A 247 3.99 21.03 4.64
C MET A 247 4.12 19.69 5.36
N ASP A 248 3.01 19.09 5.78
CA ASP A 248 3.03 17.76 6.40
C ASP A 248 3.60 16.71 5.44
N MET A 249 3.24 16.81 4.15
CA MET A 249 3.71 15.89 3.12
C MET A 249 5.20 16.04 2.90
N ARG A 250 5.71 17.27 2.85
CA ARG A 250 7.14 17.56 2.80
C ARG A 250 7.85 16.92 3.97
N ASP A 251 7.40 17.17 5.20
CA ASP A 251 8.08 16.68 6.40
C ASP A 251 8.08 15.14 6.46
N ALA A 252 6.97 14.49 6.10
CA ALA A 252 6.88 13.04 6.01
C ALA A 252 7.81 12.45 4.93
N ILE A 253 7.91 13.11 3.77
CA ILE A 253 8.84 12.70 2.70
C ILE A 253 10.28 12.81 3.17
N PHE A 254 10.66 13.91 3.81
CA PHE A 254 12.04 14.13 4.28
C PHE A 254 12.44 13.13 5.36
N LYS A 255 11.53 12.83 6.30
CA LYS A 255 11.73 11.76 7.28
C LYS A 255 12.00 10.40 6.64
N GLN A 256 11.33 10.08 5.52
CA GLN A 256 11.58 8.84 4.78
C GLN A 256 12.89 8.88 3.97
N LEU A 257 13.30 10.06 3.48
CA LEU A 257 14.57 10.26 2.79
C LEU A 257 15.76 10.10 3.74
N ASP A 258 15.64 10.55 4.99
CA ASP A 258 16.66 10.37 6.03
C ASP A 258 16.91 8.89 6.36
N ALA A 259 15.86 8.06 6.27
CA ALA A 259 15.99 6.60 6.37
C ALA A 259 16.67 5.95 5.15
N GLY A 260 16.90 6.73 4.09
CA GLY A 260 17.52 6.38 2.83
C GLY A 260 16.53 5.83 1.79
N GLN A 261 16.55 6.41 0.59
CA GLN A 261 15.73 5.98 -0.56
C GLN A 261 16.58 5.97 -1.83
N ASP A 262 16.30 5.04 -2.74
CA ASP A 262 16.96 4.99 -4.05
C ASP A 262 16.20 5.80 -5.11
N VAL A 263 14.87 5.89 -4.95
CA VAL A 263 13.95 6.53 -5.91
C VAL A 263 12.92 7.35 -5.13
N PHE A 264 12.59 8.53 -5.66
CA PHE A 264 11.44 9.31 -5.24
C PHE A 264 10.52 9.57 -6.44
N ILE A 265 9.25 9.16 -6.33
CA ILE A 265 8.24 9.38 -7.37
C ILE A 265 7.19 10.35 -6.84
N SER A 266 7.19 11.57 -7.36
CA SER A 266 6.29 12.64 -6.96
C SER A 266 5.03 12.66 -7.84
N VAL A 267 3.96 12.01 -7.37
CA VAL A 267 2.67 11.87 -8.09
C VAL A 267 1.53 12.61 -7.37
N ALA A 268 1.76 13.07 -6.13
CA ALA A 268 0.76 13.81 -5.38
C ALA A 268 0.38 15.12 -6.08
N ALA A 269 -0.91 15.46 -6.01
CA ALA A 269 -1.43 16.76 -6.40
C ALA A 269 -1.27 17.74 -5.23
N VAL A 270 -0.04 18.18 -5.01
CA VAL A 270 0.31 19.16 -3.98
C VAL A 270 -0.24 20.53 -4.39
N ALA A 271 -0.88 21.22 -3.45
CA ALA A 271 -1.37 22.59 -3.67
C ALA A 271 -0.20 23.57 -3.76
N ASP A 272 -0.18 24.39 -4.81
CA ASP A 272 0.90 25.38 -5.05
C ASP A 272 0.90 26.51 -4.00
N TYR A 273 -0.26 26.80 -3.39
CA TYR A 273 -0.43 27.85 -2.40
C TYR A 273 -1.10 27.31 -1.13
N ARG A 274 -0.71 27.87 0.03
CA ARG A 274 -1.39 27.69 1.32
C ARG A 274 -1.95 29.01 1.85
N VAL A 275 -2.82 28.92 2.87
CA VAL A 275 -3.46 30.09 3.48
C VAL A 275 -2.52 30.74 4.52
N LYS A 276 -2.04 31.96 4.22
CA LYS A 276 -1.17 32.77 5.11
C LYS A 276 -1.88 33.17 6.39
N ASN A 277 -3.16 33.53 6.30
CA ASN A 277 -4.01 33.98 7.42
C ASN A 277 -5.02 32.90 7.87
N ARG A 278 -4.56 31.64 7.98
CA ARG A 278 -5.41 30.53 8.43
C ARG A 278 -6.05 30.85 9.79
N SER A 279 -7.37 30.66 9.89
CA SER A 279 -8.11 30.83 11.14
C SER A 279 -8.17 29.52 11.93
N ILE A 280 -7.97 29.59 13.25
CA ILE A 280 -8.22 28.46 14.17
C ILE A 280 -9.71 28.32 14.53
N GLU A 281 -10.51 29.36 14.28
CA GLU A 281 -11.95 29.36 14.48
C GLU A 281 -12.69 29.34 13.14
N LYS A 282 -13.90 28.77 13.12
CA LYS A 282 -14.76 28.80 11.93
C LYS A 282 -15.06 30.25 11.55
N LEU A 283 -14.69 30.65 10.34
CA LEU A 283 -15.00 31.99 9.84
C LEU A 283 -16.52 32.18 9.78
N LYS A 284 -17.02 33.10 10.59
CA LYS A 284 -18.43 33.48 10.67
C LYS A 284 -18.79 34.37 9.47
N LYS A 285 -20.07 34.38 9.10
CA LYS A 285 -20.57 35.39 8.15
C LYS A 285 -20.36 36.77 8.78
N GLY A 286 -19.67 37.67 8.09
CA GLY A 286 -19.47 39.03 8.55
C GLY A 286 -20.79 39.77 8.73
N ALA A 287 -20.86 40.66 9.72
CA ALA A 287 -21.93 41.66 9.75
C ALA A 287 -21.76 42.60 8.54
N TYR A 288 -22.88 43.07 7.98
CA TYR A 288 -22.89 44.03 6.86
C TYR A 288 -22.32 43.55 5.51
N GLY A 289 -22.27 42.23 5.26
CA GLY A 289 -21.88 41.72 3.94
C GLY A 289 -20.39 41.77 3.62
N MET A 290 -19.54 42.04 4.62
CA MET A 290 -18.08 41.96 4.46
C MET A 290 -17.68 40.52 4.08
N MET A 291 -16.98 40.40 2.94
CA MET A 291 -16.46 39.13 2.44
C MET A 291 -15.22 38.71 3.22
N PRO A 292 -15.07 37.42 3.56
CA PRO A 292 -13.86 36.94 4.21
C PRO A 292 -12.67 37.00 3.25
N VAL A 293 -11.59 37.68 3.66
CA VAL A 293 -10.36 37.77 2.87
C VAL A 293 -9.46 36.57 3.18
N VAL A 294 -9.11 35.80 2.15
CA VAL A 294 -8.13 34.71 2.23
C VAL A 294 -6.84 35.16 1.53
N LYS A 295 -5.73 35.19 2.28
CA LYS A 295 -4.41 35.56 1.77
C LYS A 295 -3.60 34.30 1.49
N PHE A 296 -2.98 34.22 0.31
CA PHE A 296 -2.16 33.08 -0.07
C PHE A 296 -0.66 33.33 0.13
N ILE A 297 0.08 32.25 0.32
CA ILE A 297 1.54 32.19 0.26
C ILE A 297 1.94 30.88 -0.42
N GLU A 298 2.99 30.90 -1.25
CA GLU A 298 3.47 29.72 -1.97
C GLU A 298 3.91 28.60 -1.04
N ASN A 299 3.56 27.37 -1.39
CA ASN A 299 4.07 26.15 -0.78
C ASN A 299 5.45 25.78 -1.37
N PRO A 300 6.26 25.01 -0.62
CA PRO A 300 7.53 24.52 -1.12
C PRO A 300 7.34 23.52 -2.28
N ASP A 301 8.18 23.63 -3.32
CA ASP A 301 8.25 22.62 -4.38
C ASP A 301 9.03 21.40 -3.90
N ILE A 302 8.32 20.45 -3.28
CA ILE A 302 8.90 19.25 -2.66
C ILE A 302 9.81 18.49 -3.64
N LEU A 303 9.41 18.35 -4.91
CA LEU A 303 10.20 17.62 -5.90
C LEU A 303 11.50 18.33 -6.22
N GLN A 304 11.45 19.65 -6.42
CA GLN A 304 12.64 20.45 -6.70
C GLN A 304 13.58 20.47 -5.48
N GLU A 305 13.04 20.60 -4.27
CA GLU A 305 13.83 20.58 -3.04
C GLU A 305 14.58 19.25 -2.88
N VAL A 306 13.90 18.12 -3.06
CA VAL A 306 14.52 16.78 -3.00
C VAL A 306 15.56 16.60 -4.11
N ALA A 307 15.27 17.04 -5.33
CA ALA A 307 16.18 16.93 -6.48
C ALA A 307 17.45 17.78 -6.33
N SER A 308 17.42 18.84 -5.50
CA SER A 308 18.56 19.72 -5.27
C SER A 308 19.67 19.11 -4.41
N PHE A 309 19.41 17.99 -3.73
CA PHE A 309 20.40 17.34 -2.88
C PHE A 309 21.54 16.68 -3.66
N ALA A 310 22.76 16.82 -3.15
CA ALA A 310 23.94 16.16 -3.74
C ALA A 310 23.81 14.62 -3.79
N SER A 311 23.09 14.05 -2.81
CA SER A 311 22.75 12.62 -2.75
C SER A 311 21.26 12.38 -2.98
N ALA A 312 20.63 13.17 -3.86
CA ALA A 312 19.22 12.99 -4.21
C ALA A 312 18.95 11.56 -4.72
N PRO A 313 17.80 10.96 -4.37
CA PRO A 313 17.33 9.74 -5.02
C PRO A 313 17.03 10.01 -6.50
N PHE A 314 16.86 8.95 -7.29
CA PHE A 314 16.38 9.11 -8.66
C PHE A 314 14.95 9.69 -8.64
N CYS A 315 14.81 10.96 -9.00
CA CYS A 315 13.55 11.69 -8.91
C CYS A 315 12.71 11.52 -10.19
N VAL A 316 11.45 11.15 -10.02
CA VAL A 316 10.45 11.07 -11.09
C VAL A 316 9.35 12.08 -10.79
N GLY A 317 9.18 13.08 -11.66
CA GLY A 317 8.10 14.05 -11.57
C GLY A 317 6.89 13.68 -12.42
N PHE A 318 5.74 14.26 -12.08
CA PHE A 318 4.54 14.25 -12.91
C PHE A 318 4.18 15.67 -13.31
N ALA A 319 3.87 15.85 -14.59
CA ALA A 319 3.41 17.11 -15.17
C ALA A 319 2.02 16.87 -15.78
N ALA A 320 1.01 17.27 -15.02
CA ALA A 320 -0.37 17.28 -15.46
C ALA A 320 -0.65 18.66 -16.06
N GLU A 321 -0.98 18.71 -17.35
CA GLU A 321 -1.19 19.96 -18.10
C GLU A 321 -2.48 19.85 -18.93
N SER A 322 -3.16 20.97 -19.15
CA SER A 322 -4.33 21.05 -20.03
C SER A 322 -4.00 21.43 -21.47
N GLU A 323 -2.86 22.10 -21.67
CA GLU A 323 -2.42 22.62 -22.97
C GLU A 323 -0.90 22.45 -23.11
N ASN A 324 -0.41 22.30 -24.34
CA ASN A 324 1.02 22.21 -24.65
C ASN A 324 1.80 21.22 -23.75
N VAL A 325 1.15 20.10 -23.39
CA VAL A 325 1.57 19.14 -22.36
C VAL A 325 3.04 18.77 -22.43
N LEU A 326 3.54 18.46 -23.64
CA LEU A 326 4.95 18.06 -23.83
C LEU A 326 5.94 19.21 -23.65
N ALA A 327 5.62 20.42 -24.13
CA ALA A 327 6.50 21.57 -23.99
C ALA A 327 6.63 21.97 -22.51
N ASN A 328 5.51 22.08 -21.81
CA ASN A 328 5.47 22.40 -20.38
C ASN A 328 6.19 21.33 -19.55
N ALA A 329 5.99 20.04 -19.86
CA ALA A 329 6.67 18.95 -19.16
C ALA A 329 8.19 18.96 -19.37
N ARG A 330 8.69 19.30 -20.57
CA ARG A 330 10.13 19.48 -20.84
C ARG A 330 10.71 20.62 -20.00
N GLU A 331 10.04 21.77 -20.00
CA GLU A 331 10.48 22.93 -19.22
C GLU A 331 10.49 22.61 -17.73
N LYS A 332 9.42 22.02 -17.19
CA LYS A 332 9.34 21.58 -15.78
C LYS A 332 10.44 20.57 -15.44
N ARG A 333 10.75 19.63 -16.33
CA ARG A 333 11.84 18.65 -16.12
C ARG A 333 13.19 19.36 -15.96
N LEU A 334 13.51 20.30 -16.83
CA LEU A 334 14.76 21.07 -16.81
C LEU A 334 14.83 22.01 -15.61
N LYS A 335 13.77 22.79 -15.36
CA LYS A 335 13.66 23.74 -14.23
C LYS A 335 13.83 23.04 -12.88
N LYS A 336 13.23 21.85 -12.71
CA LYS A 336 13.34 21.06 -11.47
C LYS A 336 14.59 20.18 -11.41
N GLY A 337 15.36 20.06 -12.49
CA GLY A 337 16.57 19.25 -12.54
C GLY A 337 16.35 17.75 -12.34
N VAL A 338 15.20 17.21 -12.74
CA VAL A 338 14.85 15.79 -12.50
C VAL A 338 15.20 14.89 -13.70
N PRO A 339 15.70 13.66 -13.47
CA PRO A 339 16.10 12.76 -14.54
C PRO A 339 14.92 12.19 -15.33
N MET A 340 13.70 12.21 -14.77
CA MET A 340 12.50 11.70 -15.44
C MET A 340 11.27 12.55 -15.12
N MET A 341 10.48 12.86 -16.14
CA MET A 341 9.20 13.55 -16.01
C MET A 341 8.14 12.78 -16.79
N ILE A 342 6.98 12.58 -16.17
CA ILE A 342 5.82 11.91 -16.77
C ILE A 342 4.81 12.97 -17.14
N ALA A 343 4.60 13.18 -18.43
CA ALA A 343 3.62 14.13 -18.94
C ALA A 343 2.28 13.42 -19.12
N ASN A 344 1.21 13.98 -18.55
CA ASN A 344 -0.15 13.51 -18.77
C ASN A 344 -1.09 14.68 -19.07
N ASP A 345 -2.05 14.46 -19.97
CA ASP A 345 -3.10 15.43 -20.24
C ASP A 345 -4.19 15.31 -19.14
N ILE A 346 -4.53 16.44 -18.51
CA ILE A 346 -5.54 16.50 -17.44
C ILE A 346 -6.95 16.20 -17.98
N ALA A 347 -7.28 16.67 -19.19
CA ALA A 347 -8.60 16.51 -19.78
C ALA A 347 -8.93 15.03 -20.08
N ASP A 348 -7.88 14.24 -20.35
CA ASP A 348 -8.02 12.83 -20.67
C ASP A 348 -7.93 11.89 -19.46
N ALA A 349 -7.25 12.29 -18.37
CA ALA A 349 -6.86 11.36 -17.29
C ALA A 349 -7.67 11.48 -15.99
N MET A 350 -8.34 12.61 -15.73
CA MET A 350 -9.01 12.84 -14.45
C MET A 350 -10.28 11.98 -14.31
N GLY A 351 -10.37 11.18 -13.25
CA GLY A 351 -11.54 10.35 -12.94
C GLY A 351 -11.77 9.11 -13.82
N LYS A 352 -10.94 8.86 -14.83
CA LYS A 352 -11.02 7.67 -15.70
C LYS A 352 -10.12 6.53 -15.21
N ASP A 353 -10.45 5.29 -15.56
CA ASP A 353 -9.61 4.11 -15.29
C ASP A 353 -8.44 3.97 -16.29
N THR A 354 -8.50 4.70 -17.40
CA THR A 354 -7.45 4.78 -18.41
C THR A 354 -6.58 6.01 -18.24
N THR A 355 -5.40 5.97 -18.85
CA THR A 355 -4.47 7.10 -18.91
C THR A 355 -3.64 7.01 -20.19
N LYS A 356 -3.20 8.17 -20.67
CA LYS A 356 -2.25 8.34 -21.77
C LYS A 356 -1.12 9.21 -21.24
N ILE A 357 0.08 8.64 -21.17
CA ILE A 357 1.25 9.31 -20.61
C ILE A 357 2.40 9.31 -21.59
N THR A 358 3.24 10.34 -21.52
CA THR A 358 4.53 10.37 -22.20
C THR A 358 5.64 10.42 -21.16
N ILE A 359 6.58 9.48 -21.25
CA ILE A 359 7.75 9.41 -20.37
C ILE A 359 8.86 10.23 -21.01
N ILE A 360 9.37 11.24 -20.32
CA ILE A 360 10.45 12.12 -20.77
C ILE A 360 11.67 11.88 -19.86
N ASP A 361 12.75 11.37 -20.42
CA ASP A 361 14.03 11.16 -19.73
C ASP A 361 15.22 11.60 -20.60
N ASP A 362 16.46 11.38 -20.13
CA ASP A 362 17.67 11.83 -20.83
C ASP A 362 17.91 11.15 -22.18
N GLU A 363 17.31 9.99 -22.44
CA GLU A 363 17.56 9.24 -23.68
C GLU A 363 16.51 9.58 -24.74
N LYS A 364 15.22 9.60 -24.37
CA LYS A 364 14.13 9.83 -25.32
C LYS A 364 12.82 10.18 -24.65
N GLU A 365 11.90 10.67 -25.48
CA GLU A 365 10.48 10.73 -25.17
C GLU A 365 9.79 9.45 -25.64
N THR A 366 9.05 8.81 -24.73
CA THR A 366 8.32 7.57 -25.03
C THR A 366 6.83 7.80 -24.77
N ALA A 367 6.08 8.01 -25.83
CA ALA A 367 4.62 8.11 -25.77
C ALA A 367 4.02 6.71 -25.56
N LEU A 368 3.18 6.56 -24.55
CA LEU A 368 2.39 5.35 -24.32
C LEU A 368 0.98 5.54 -24.88
N PRO A 369 0.41 4.53 -25.58
CA PRO A 369 -0.98 4.60 -26.00
C PRO A 369 -1.91 4.63 -24.80
N GLU A 370 -3.17 5.01 -25.01
CA GLU A 370 -4.17 4.94 -23.94
C GLU A 370 -4.32 3.49 -23.45
N MET A 371 -4.23 3.31 -22.13
CA MET A 371 -4.33 2.01 -21.47
C MET A 371 -4.77 2.18 -20.01
N SER A 372 -5.00 1.07 -19.32
CA SER A 372 -5.29 1.12 -17.88
C SER A 372 -4.11 1.71 -17.09
N LYS A 373 -4.42 2.38 -15.98
CA LYS A 373 -3.40 2.94 -15.07
C LYS A 373 -2.41 1.88 -14.57
N ASP A 374 -2.86 0.66 -14.29
CA ASP A 374 -1.97 -0.45 -13.91
C ASP A 374 -0.97 -0.82 -15.00
N LYS A 375 -1.38 -0.79 -16.28
CA LYS A 375 -0.48 -1.12 -17.40
C LYS A 375 0.50 0.02 -17.66
N ALA A 376 0.02 1.27 -17.60
CA ALA A 376 0.88 2.45 -17.71
C ALA A 376 1.94 2.47 -16.59
N ALA A 377 1.55 2.18 -15.35
CA ALA A 377 2.44 2.05 -14.21
C ALA A 377 3.49 0.94 -14.41
N GLN A 378 3.11 -0.23 -14.93
CA GLN A 378 4.08 -1.29 -15.26
C GLN A 378 5.11 -0.85 -16.30
N MET A 379 4.68 -0.15 -17.35
CA MET A 379 5.59 0.36 -18.38
C MET A 379 6.51 1.45 -17.84
N LEU A 380 5.99 2.36 -17.01
CA LEU A 380 6.78 3.36 -16.30
C LEU A 380 7.84 2.71 -15.42
N VAL A 381 7.45 1.73 -14.59
CA VAL A 381 8.38 1.05 -13.68
C VAL A 381 9.46 0.27 -14.44
N ALA A 382 9.12 -0.34 -15.58
CA ALA A 382 10.10 -0.97 -16.45
C ALA A 382 11.11 0.04 -17.01
N ARG A 383 10.64 1.23 -17.43
CA ARG A 383 11.51 2.31 -17.92
C ARG A 383 12.37 2.91 -16.81
N LEU A 384 11.81 3.13 -15.63
CA LEU A 384 12.53 3.54 -14.42
C LEU A 384 13.67 2.57 -14.09
N ALA A 385 13.39 1.26 -14.11
CA ALA A 385 14.41 0.27 -13.81
C ALA A 385 15.57 0.29 -14.82
N ALA A 386 15.27 0.46 -16.11
CA ALA A 386 16.30 0.62 -17.15
C ALA A 386 17.12 1.91 -16.92
N ALA A 387 16.46 3.04 -16.64
CA ALA A 387 17.14 4.31 -16.38
C ALA A 387 18.06 4.25 -15.15
N LEU A 388 17.65 3.55 -14.08
CA LEU A 388 18.47 3.33 -12.89
C LEU A 388 19.74 2.51 -13.20
N GLN A 389 19.63 1.49 -14.05
CA GLN A 389 20.79 0.71 -14.50
C GLN A 389 21.77 1.59 -15.29
N THR A 390 21.26 2.36 -16.26
CA THR A 390 22.08 3.30 -17.04
C THR A 390 22.77 4.34 -16.14
N ALA A 391 22.05 4.93 -15.19
CA ALA A 391 22.61 5.90 -14.26
C ALA A 391 23.72 5.29 -13.37
N THR A 392 23.52 4.06 -12.90
CA THR A 392 24.52 3.32 -12.12
C THR A 392 25.79 3.07 -12.94
N LEU A 393 25.63 2.65 -14.21
CA LEU A 393 26.76 2.43 -15.12
C LEU A 393 27.51 3.72 -15.43
N LYS A 394 26.81 4.83 -15.69
CA LYS A 394 27.42 6.15 -15.91
C LYS A 394 28.22 6.61 -14.69
N LYS A 395 27.68 6.43 -13.48
CA LYS A 395 28.38 6.77 -12.22
C LYS A 395 29.64 5.94 -12.00
N ALA A 396 29.61 4.66 -12.39
CA ALA A 396 30.78 3.78 -12.31
C ALA A 396 31.84 4.07 -13.40
N ALA A 397 31.43 4.59 -14.55
CA ALA A 397 32.32 4.95 -15.66
C ALA A 397 32.90 6.37 -15.58
N ALA A 398 32.37 7.23 -14.70
CA ALA A 398 32.90 8.57 -14.49
C ALA A 398 34.33 8.48 -13.91
N PRO A 399 35.32 9.19 -14.47
CA PRO A 399 36.67 9.20 -13.93
C PRO A 399 36.61 9.70 -12.48
N ALA A 400 37.30 9.02 -11.57
CA ALA A 400 37.42 9.47 -10.20
C ALA A 400 37.97 10.91 -10.21
N SER A 401 37.16 11.88 -9.77
CA SER A 401 37.64 13.24 -9.55
C SER A 401 38.90 13.17 -8.68
N PRO A 402 39.97 13.91 -9.02
CA PRO A 402 41.19 13.88 -8.24
C PRO A 402 40.85 14.35 -6.82
N VAL A 403 40.90 13.42 -5.87
CA VAL A 403 40.83 13.73 -4.46
C VAL A 403 41.99 14.68 -4.18
N ALA A 404 41.66 15.92 -3.80
CA ALA A 404 42.62 16.88 -3.32
C ALA A 404 43.42 16.22 -2.18
N ALA A 405 44.72 16.03 -2.42
CA ALA A 405 45.66 15.55 -1.42
C ALA A 405 45.71 16.57 -0.29
N THR A 406 44.95 16.34 0.78
CA THR A 406 45.11 17.04 2.04
C THR A 406 46.41 16.55 2.67
N ALA A 407 47.40 17.44 2.67
CA ALA A 407 48.66 17.28 3.38
C ALA A 407 48.37 17.00 4.87
N THR A 408 48.65 15.77 5.29
CA THR A 408 48.68 15.40 6.71
C THR A 408 50.11 15.61 7.19
N THR A 409 50.35 16.73 7.87
CA THR A 409 51.55 16.94 8.68
C THR A 409 51.54 15.97 9.84
N ALA A 410 52.49 15.03 9.82
CA ALA A 410 52.79 14.14 10.91
C ALA A 410 53.27 14.94 12.14
N THR A 411 52.60 14.76 13.28
CA THR A 411 53.22 14.94 14.59
C THR A 411 53.06 13.64 15.36
N ALA A 412 54.18 12.95 15.50
CA ALA A 412 54.32 11.77 16.33
C ALA A 412 54.42 12.21 17.80
N ALA A 413 53.61 11.60 18.66
CA ALA A 413 53.90 11.49 20.08
C ALA A 413 53.38 10.15 20.58
N ALA A 414 54.32 9.34 21.05
CA ALA A 414 54.13 8.00 21.57
C ALA A 414 53.47 8.02 22.96
N HIS A 415 52.60 7.04 23.23
CA HIS A 415 52.60 6.29 24.49
C HIS A 415 51.69 5.06 24.40
N ALA A 416 52.30 3.87 24.39
CA ALA A 416 51.74 2.66 25.00
C ALA A 416 52.20 2.63 26.48
N PRO A 417 51.54 1.93 27.43
CA PRO A 417 51.41 0.45 27.42
C PRO A 417 50.03 -0.06 27.93
N ALA A 418 49.50 -1.20 27.45
CA ALA A 418 49.61 -2.57 27.97
C ALA A 418 48.35 -3.10 28.71
N TYR A 419 47.86 -4.24 28.21
CA TYR A 419 47.32 -5.43 28.89
C TYR A 419 46.32 -5.31 30.05
N ALA A 420 45.15 -5.95 29.89
CA ALA A 420 44.74 -7.09 30.73
C ALA A 420 43.46 -7.79 30.22
N HIS A 421 43.53 -9.12 30.12
CA HIS A 421 42.41 -10.06 30.03
C HIS A 421 41.61 -10.10 31.34
N ALA A 422 40.29 -10.31 31.27
CA ALA A 422 39.58 -11.28 32.13
C ALA A 422 38.15 -11.53 31.63
N GLN A 423 37.86 -12.78 31.29
CA GLN A 423 36.53 -13.39 31.33
C GLN A 423 36.16 -13.69 32.78
N THR A 424 34.88 -13.61 33.17
CA THR A 424 34.07 -14.77 33.65
C THR A 424 32.68 -14.36 34.11
N ALA A 425 31.76 -15.30 33.91
CA ALA A 425 30.35 -15.33 34.29
C ALA A 425 30.07 -15.18 35.80
N THR A 426 28.85 -14.77 36.16
CA THR A 426 27.86 -15.58 36.93
C THR A 426 26.60 -14.76 37.27
N ALA A 427 25.43 -15.26 36.87
CA ALA A 427 24.16 -15.19 37.62
C ALA A 427 24.11 -16.43 38.56
N PRO A 428 23.20 -16.62 39.55
CA PRO A 428 21.80 -16.15 39.61
C PRO A 428 21.28 -15.76 41.01
N HIS A 429 20.04 -15.27 41.11
CA HIS A 429 19.19 -15.54 42.28
C HIS A 429 17.69 -15.43 41.97
N ALA A 430 16.93 -16.35 42.56
CA ALA A 430 15.52 -16.63 42.36
C ALA A 430 14.60 -15.98 43.42
N ALA A 431 13.39 -15.65 42.96
CA ALA A 431 12.08 -16.02 43.51
C ALA A 431 11.52 -15.34 44.78
N ALA A 432 10.28 -14.83 44.68
CA ALA A 432 9.10 -15.30 45.43
C ALA A 432 7.84 -14.43 45.19
N THR A 433 6.71 -15.10 45.00
CA THR A 433 5.31 -14.60 45.10
C THR A 433 4.75 -14.96 46.49
N PRO A 434 3.68 -14.33 46.98
CA PRO A 434 2.32 -14.96 47.00
C PRO A 434 1.17 -13.94 46.70
N ALA A 435 0.07 -14.31 45.99
CA ALA A 435 -1.25 -14.83 46.45
C ALA A 435 -1.99 -13.91 47.47
N ALA A 436 -3.30 -13.62 47.47
CA ALA A 436 -4.50 -14.10 46.76
C ALA A 436 -5.72 -13.13 46.95
N ALA A 437 -6.74 -13.29 46.08
CA ALA A 437 -8.21 -13.25 46.27
C ALA A 437 -8.95 -12.07 46.95
N HIS A 438 -9.88 -11.44 46.21
CA HIS A 438 -11.26 -11.17 46.67
C HIS A 438 -12.24 -10.85 45.51
N GLN A 439 -13.35 -11.59 45.48
CA GLN A 439 -14.68 -11.30 44.89
C GLN A 439 -15.66 -11.32 46.08
N PRO A 440 -16.85 -10.66 46.06
CA PRO A 440 -17.91 -10.94 45.07
C PRO A 440 -18.88 -9.80 44.69
N ALA A 441 -19.64 -10.09 43.62
CA ALA A 441 -21.03 -9.80 43.26
C ALA A 441 -21.78 -8.55 43.77
N HIS A 442 -22.49 -7.88 42.84
CA HIS A 442 -23.85 -7.37 43.04
C HIS A 442 -24.58 -7.14 41.70
N GLU A 443 -25.69 -7.86 41.48
CA GLU A 443 -26.85 -7.42 40.67
C GLU A 443 -27.74 -6.48 41.52
N PRO A 444 -28.63 -5.70 40.88
CA PRO A 444 -30.03 -6.10 40.93
C PRO A 444 -30.79 -5.93 39.61
N THR A 445 -31.82 -6.78 39.50
CA THR A 445 -32.94 -6.76 38.56
C THR A 445 -33.95 -5.64 38.88
N HIS A 446 -34.62 -5.12 37.86
CA HIS A 446 -35.97 -4.56 37.99
C HIS A 446 -36.73 -4.69 36.66
N GLU A 447 -37.84 -5.43 36.70
CA GLU A 447 -38.92 -5.44 35.71
C GLU A 447 -39.75 -4.16 35.83
N SER A 448 -40.27 -3.66 34.70
CA SER A 448 -41.71 -3.41 34.54
C SER A 448 -42.04 -3.04 33.09
N ALA A 449 -43.06 -3.71 32.56
CA ALA A 449 -43.67 -3.53 31.26
C ALA A 449 -44.41 -2.20 31.10
N HIS A 450 -44.50 -1.70 29.87
CA HIS A 450 -45.68 -0.99 29.37
C HIS A 450 -45.80 -1.15 27.85
N ASP A 451 -46.79 -1.96 27.46
CA ASP A 451 -47.42 -1.98 26.15
C ASP A 451 -48.10 -0.63 25.87
N SER A 452 -48.01 -0.15 24.64
CA SER A 452 -48.96 0.81 24.07
C SER A 452 -48.98 0.68 22.55
N ILE A 453 -49.93 -0.13 22.09
CA ILE A 453 -50.44 -0.23 20.73
C ILE A 453 -51.01 1.13 20.33
N ILE A 454 -50.62 1.67 19.17
CA ILE A 454 -51.35 2.73 18.48
C ILE A 454 -51.76 2.23 17.11
N THR A 455 -53.07 2.26 16.91
CA THR A 455 -53.89 1.86 15.78
C THR A 455 -53.58 2.66 14.52
N VAL A 456 -53.54 1.94 13.39
CA VAL A 456 -53.60 2.47 12.03
C VAL A 456 -55.06 2.80 11.72
N GLN A 457 -55.33 4.02 11.27
CA GLN A 457 -56.60 4.42 10.69
C GLN A 457 -56.33 4.99 9.30
N ASP A 458 -56.90 4.33 8.29
CA ASP A 458 -57.01 4.79 6.91
C ASP A 458 -57.93 6.01 6.85
N ASP A 459 -57.54 7.03 6.10
CA ASP A 459 -58.46 8.01 5.52
C ASP A 459 -57.94 8.42 4.13
N ASP A 460 -58.86 8.31 3.17
CA ASP A 460 -58.75 8.53 1.73
C ASP A 460 -58.85 10.04 1.35
N GLU A 461 -58.36 10.36 0.14
CA GLU A 461 -58.53 11.60 -0.66
C GLU A 461 -57.58 12.81 -0.46
N PRO A 462 -57.37 13.68 -1.49
CA PRO A 462 -56.88 13.39 -2.84
C PRO A 462 -55.68 14.31 -3.23
N ALA A 463 -55.01 13.99 -4.35
CA ALA A 463 -53.79 14.65 -4.84
C ALA A 463 -53.95 16.15 -5.19
N PRO A 464 -52.98 17.03 -4.87
CA PRO A 464 -52.95 18.38 -5.40
C PRO A 464 -52.20 18.48 -6.74
N ALA A 465 -52.71 19.37 -7.58
CA ALA A 465 -52.34 19.61 -8.97
C ALA A 465 -50.91 20.15 -9.17
N ALA A 466 -50.40 19.90 -10.38
CA ALA A 466 -49.08 20.27 -10.88
C ALA A 466 -48.77 21.78 -10.80
N ALA A 467 -47.61 22.11 -10.21
CA ALA A 467 -47.00 23.44 -10.26
C ALA A 467 -46.18 23.64 -11.55
N PRO A 468 -46.10 24.85 -12.12
CA PRO A 468 -45.50 25.10 -13.43
C PRO A 468 -43.96 25.01 -13.41
N MET A 469 -43.41 24.47 -14.51
CA MET A 469 -41.96 24.37 -14.80
C MET A 469 -41.27 25.74 -14.75
N HIS A 470 -40.33 25.91 -13.82
CA HIS A 470 -39.35 27.00 -13.86
C HIS A 470 -38.38 26.77 -15.03
N LYS A 471 -38.29 27.72 -15.96
CA LYS A 471 -37.24 27.78 -16.98
C LYS A 471 -35.86 28.00 -16.32
N PRO A 472 -34.77 27.40 -16.82
CA PRO A 472 -33.44 27.62 -16.28
C PRO A 472 -32.95 29.03 -16.61
N GLU A 473 -32.66 29.84 -15.58
CA GLU A 473 -31.94 31.11 -15.74
C GLU A 473 -30.46 30.84 -16.06
N GLU A 474 -29.94 31.52 -17.07
CA GLU A 474 -28.52 31.54 -17.41
C GLU A 474 -27.70 32.09 -16.23
N LYS A 475 -26.88 31.24 -15.61
CA LYS A 475 -25.90 31.68 -14.62
C LYS A 475 -24.78 32.46 -15.31
N LYS A 476 -24.79 33.77 -15.16
CA LYS A 476 -23.63 34.63 -15.45
C LYS A 476 -22.48 34.22 -14.53
N ILE A 477 -21.39 33.72 -15.12
CA ILE A 477 -20.09 33.57 -14.43
C ILE A 477 -19.50 34.99 -14.34
N ILE A 478 -19.33 35.50 -13.12
CA ILE A 478 -18.61 36.75 -12.86
C ILE A 478 -17.15 36.35 -12.56
N PRO A 479 -16.14 36.86 -13.28
CA PRO A 479 -14.75 36.58 -12.93
C PRO A 479 -14.37 37.29 -11.62
N ALA A 480 -13.72 36.57 -10.71
CA ALA A 480 -13.12 37.15 -9.51
C ALA A 480 -12.03 38.15 -9.92
N ALA A 481 -12.01 39.33 -9.31
CA ALA A 481 -10.94 40.30 -9.53
C ALA A 481 -9.69 39.81 -8.79
N VAL A 482 -8.63 39.50 -9.54
CA VAL A 482 -7.31 39.14 -8.99
C VAL A 482 -6.48 40.41 -8.96
N TYR A 483 -6.00 40.79 -7.79
CA TYR A 483 -5.02 41.87 -7.62
C TYR A 483 -3.71 41.28 -7.08
N GLU A 484 -2.59 41.66 -7.70
CA GLU A 484 -1.25 41.46 -7.15
C GLU A 484 -0.90 42.70 -6.31
N ASP A 485 -0.55 42.50 -5.04
CA ASP A 485 0.00 43.55 -4.18
C ASP A 485 1.53 43.57 -4.38
N GLU A 486 2.07 44.68 -4.92
CA GLU A 486 3.43 44.77 -5.48
C GLU A 486 4.56 44.58 -4.45
N ASP A 487 4.27 44.54 -3.16
CA ASP A 487 5.30 44.53 -2.11
C ASP A 487 5.51 43.18 -1.39
N ASP A 488 4.67 42.14 -1.59
CA ASP A 488 4.72 40.97 -0.70
C ASP A 488 4.32 39.60 -1.31
N GLY A 489 4.06 39.52 -2.63
CA GLY A 489 3.69 38.25 -3.30
C GLY A 489 2.37 37.64 -2.81
N VAL A 490 1.51 38.43 -2.18
CA VAL A 490 0.21 37.99 -1.66
C VAL A 490 -0.85 38.16 -2.75
N ILE A 491 -1.48 37.06 -3.14
CA ILE A 491 -2.67 37.09 -4.01
C ILE A 491 -3.91 37.22 -3.13
N ILE A 492 -4.74 38.23 -3.42
CA ILE A 492 -6.06 38.42 -2.80
C ILE A 492 -7.11 37.92 -3.79
N ILE A 493 -7.92 36.95 -3.37
CA ILE A 493 -9.11 36.53 -4.10
C ILE A 493 -10.31 37.06 -3.29
N GLU A 494 -11.01 38.05 -3.85
CA GLU A 494 -12.31 38.51 -3.35
C GLU A 494 -13.44 37.61 -3.85
#